data_AF-A0A1T4Y6R4-F1
#
_entry.id   AF-A0A1T4Y6R4-F1
#
_cell.length_a   1.000
_cell.length_b   1.000
_cell.length_c   1.000
_cell.angle_alpha   90.00
_cell.angle_beta   90.00
_cell.angle_gamma   90.00
#
_symmetry.space_group_name_H-M   'P 1'
#
loop_
_entity.id
_entity.type
_entity.pdbx_description
1 polymer ?
#
loop_
_entity_poly.entity_id
_entity_poly.type
_entity_poly.pdbx_seq_one_letter_code
_entity_poly.pdbx_strand_id
1 'polypeptide(L)'
;MAIINLRDYYPFYTSDCFMEVSEEVAEMFKEFDRKEAAYRLRTYRHKAYYSLDRDDGLEHEAVFVALSPHELYERKVTMQELHA
;
A
#
# COMPACT_ATOMS: atom_id res chain seq x y z
N MET A 1 -33.00 6.58 5.20
CA MET A 1 -32.62 6.58 3.77
C MET A 1 -31.73 7.77 3.58
N ALA A 2 -30.61 7.57 2.91
CA ALA A 2 -29.59 8.59 2.69
C ALA A 2 -29.27 8.66 1.21
N ILE A 3 -28.97 9.86 0.72
CA ILE A 3 -28.54 10.07 -0.66
C ILE A 3 -27.01 10.15 -0.65
N ILE A 4 -26.38 9.30 -1.46
CA ILE A 4 -24.93 9.30 -1.66
C ILE A 4 -24.61 9.68 -3.10
N ASN A 5 -23.46 10.31 -3.33
CA ASN A 5 -22.90 10.50 -4.66
C ASN A 5 -21.89 9.37 -4.95
N LEU A 6 -22.13 8.57 -5.98
CA LEU A 6 -21.23 7.48 -6.35
C LEU A 6 -19.87 7.96 -6.83
N ARG A 7 -19.78 9.18 -7.33
CA ARG A 7 -18.51 9.79 -7.76
C ARG A 7 -17.49 9.91 -6.63
N ASP A 8 -17.96 10.10 -5.41
CA ASP A 8 -17.08 10.29 -4.25
C ASP A 8 -16.32 8.99 -3.89
N TYR A 9 -16.88 7.83 -4.22
CA TYR A 9 -16.33 6.52 -3.88
C TYR A 9 -15.66 5.80 -5.05
N TYR A 10 -16.10 6.08 -6.28
CA TYR A 10 -15.72 5.30 -7.45
C TYR A 10 -15.10 6.20 -8.54
N PRO A 11 -13.81 6.01 -8.85
CA PRO A 11 -13.06 6.90 -9.73
C PRO A 11 -13.46 6.82 -11.21
N PHE A 12 -14.31 5.86 -11.59
CA PHE A 12 -14.79 5.69 -12.97
C PHE A 12 -16.00 6.57 -13.30
N TYR A 13 -16.70 7.14 -12.31
CA TYR A 13 -17.78 8.09 -12.57
C TYR A 13 -17.19 9.48 -12.84
N THR A 14 -17.46 10.01 -14.04
CA THR A 14 -17.02 11.36 -14.45
C THR A 14 -18.03 12.46 -14.14
N SER A 15 -19.29 12.08 -13.91
CA SER A 15 -20.40 12.96 -13.54
C SER A 15 -20.97 12.58 -12.19
N ASP A 16 -21.61 13.54 -11.52
CA ASP A 16 -22.28 13.29 -10.24
C ASP A 16 -23.46 12.33 -10.46
N CYS A 17 -23.53 11.29 -9.63
CA CYS A 17 -24.56 10.26 -9.69
C CYS A 17 -25.12 10.04 -8.29
N PHE A 18 -26.25 10.68 -8.02
CA PHE A 18 -26.93 10.59 -6.74
C PHE A 18 -27.83 9.36 -6.69
N MET A 19 -27.69 8.57 -5.63
CA MET A 19 -28.49 7.36 -5.42
C MET A 19 -28.99 7.32 -3.98
N GLU A 20 -30.25 6.96 -3.82
CA GLU A 20 -30.86 6.72 -2.51
C GLU A 20 -30.53 5.31 -2.03
N VAL A 21 -29.94 5.22 -0.85
CA VAL A 21 -29.53 3.98 -0.19
C VAL A 21 -30.09 3.92 1.22
N SER A 22 -30.10 2.71 1.80
CA SER A 22 -30.47 2.53 3.20
C SER A 22 -29.45 3.20 4.12
N GLU A 23 -29.87 3.50 5.34
CA GLU A 23 -28.98 4.12 6.34
C GLU A 23 -27.79 3.19 6.66
N GLU A 24 -28.04 1.88 6.74
CA GLU A 24 -27.01 0.86 6.96
C GLU A 24 -25.92 0.91 5.88
N VAL A 25 -26.31 1.03 4.61
CA VAL A 25 -25.36 1.13 3.50
C VAL A 25 -24.57 2.44 3.57
N ALA A 26 -25.23 3.56 3.88
CA ALA A 26 -24.55 4.84 4.04
C ALA A 26 -23.57 4.85 5.24
N GLU A 27 -23.90 4.15 6.32
CA GLU A 27 -23.01 3.97 7.47
C GLU A 27 -21.81 3.09 7.13
N MET A 28 -22.03 2.01 6.37
CA MET A 28 -20.96 1.15 5.86
C MET A 28 -19.93 1.92 5.03
N PHE A 29 -20.37 2.83 4.14
CA PHE A 29 -19.47 3.69 3.37
C PHE A 29 -18.63 4.60 4.28
N LYS A 30 -19.25 5.23 5.28
CA LYS A 30 -18.53 6.08 6.25
C LYS A 30 -17.52 5.28 7.08
N GLU A 31 -17.85 4.05 7.45
CA GLU A 31 -16.94 3.17 8.18
C GLU A 31 -15.74 2.78 7.30
N PHE A 32 -15.98 2.50 6.02
CA PHE A 32 -14.94 2.20 5.05
C PHE A 32 -13.95 3.37 4.90
N ASP A 33 -14.44 4.59 4.72
CA ASP A 33 -13.58 5.78 4.60
C ASP A 33 -12.69 5.98 5.84
N ARG A 34 -13.26 5.77 7.04
CA ARG A 34 -12.50 5.84 8.30
C ARG A 34 -11.42 4.77 8.37
N LYS A 35 -11.73 3.54 7.96
CA LYS A 35 -10.77 2.43 7.91
C LYS A 35 -9.65 2.72 6.92
N GLU A 36 -9.98 3.25 5.75
CA GLU A 36 -9.01 3.61 4.73
C GLU A 36 -8.09 4.74 5.21
N ALA A 37 -8.64 5.80 5.81
CA ALA A 37 -7.85 6.88 6.40
C ALA A 37 -6.91 6.37 7.49
N ALA A 38 -7.39 5.49 8.38
CA ALA A 38 -6.57 4.86 9.41
C ALA A 38 -5.48 3.94 8.83
N TYR A 39 -5.78 3.23 7.74
CA TYR A 39 -4.80 2.43 6.99
C TYR A 39 -3.70 3.33 6.40
N ARG A 40 -4.07 4.38 5.66
CA ARG A 40 -3.12 5.35 5.07
C ARG A 40 -2.21 5.98 6.13
N LEU A 41 -2.76 6.35 7.29
CA LEU A 41 -1.97 6.88 8.42
C LEU A 41 -0.98 5.85 8.99
N ARG A 42 -1.38 4.59 9.13
CA ARG A 42 -0.49 3.50 9.56
C ARG A 42 0.63 3.27 8.54
N THR A 43 0.29 3.21 7.26
CA THR A 43 1.26 3.09 6.16
C THR A 43 2.28 4.22 6.20
N TYR A 44 1.83 5.46 6.37
CA TYR A 44 2.72 6.62 6.47
C TYR A 44 3.65 6.54 7.70
N ARG A 45 3.09 6.27 8.88
CA ARG A 45 3.83 6.20 10.14
C ARG A 45 4.92 5.12 10.12
N HIS A 46 4.64 3.99 9.48
CA HIS A 46 5.55 2.85 9.41
C HIS A 46 6.34 2.79 8.09
N LYS A 47 6.20 3.77 7.20
CA LYS A 47 6.79 3.81 5.85
C LYS A 47 6.55 2.52 5.04
N ALA A 48 5.43 1.85 5.26
CA ALA A 48 5.10 0.55 4.69
C ALA A 48 4.48 0.66 3.29
N TYR A 49 5.12 1.43 2.40
CA TYR A 49 4.59 1.73 1.06
C TYR A 49 4.82 0.61 0.03
N TYR A 50 5.72 -0.32 0.36
CA TYR A 50 6.12 -1.40 -0.51
C TYR A 50 5.56 -2.72 0.03
N SER A 51 4.96 -3.51 -0.85
CA SER A 51 4.61 -4.90 -0.56
C SER A 51 5.89 -5.73 -0.54
N LEU A 52 5.97 -6.68 0.40
CA LEU A 52 7.09 -7.64 0.44
C LEU A 52 7.07 -8.63 -0.74
N ASP A 53 5.94 -8.72 -1.46
CA ASP A 53 5.75 -9.60 -2.63
C ASP A 53 6.03 -8.90 -3.97
N ARG A 54 6.79 -7.79 -3.96
CA ARG A 54 7.07 -7.04 -5.19
C ARG A 54 8.21 -7.67 -6.02
N ASP A 55 8.90 -8.67 -5.48
CA ASP A 55 10.07 -9.34 -6.08
C ASP A 55 11.13 -8.34 -6.58
N ASP A 56 11.18 -7.14 -6.00
CA ASP A 56 12.15 -6.08 -6.35
C ASP A 56 13.32 -6.02 -5.35
N GLY A 57 13.35 -6.93 -4.36
CA GLY A 57 14.47 -7.11 -3.44
C GLY A 57 14.50 -6.14 -2.27
N LEU A 58 13.57 -5.17 -2.20
CA LEU A 58 13.47 -4.21 -1.10
C LEU A 58 13.20 -4.89 0.24
N GLU A 59 12.46 -6.00 0.22
CA GLU A 59 12.22 -6.85 1.39
C GLU A 59 13.51 -7.41 1.99
N HIS A 60 14.49 -7.78 1.16
CA HIS A 60 15.76 -8.34 1.60
C HIS A 60 16.66 -7.28 2.25
N GLU A 61 16.60 -6.03 1.76
CA GLU A 61 17.35 -4.90 2.32
C GLU A 61 16.73 -4.34 3.61
N ALA A 62 15.41 -4.40 3.74
CA ALA A 62 14.70 -3.91 4.91
C ALA A 62 14.88 -4.81 6.14
N VAL A 63 15.16 -6.10 5.94
CA VAL A 63 15.40 -7.06 7.02
C VAL A 63 16.86 -7.04 7.44
N PHE A 64 17.12 -6.92 8.74
CA PHE A 64 18.49 -7.04 9.27
C PHE A 64 19.01 -8.46 9.05
N VAL A 65 20.00 -8.60 8.16
CA VAL A 65 20.73 -9.85 7.94
C VAL A 65 22.15 -9.68 8.49
N ALA A 66 22.50 -10.46 9.50
CA ALA A 66 23.86 -10.51 10.05
C ALA A 66 24.78 -11.29 9.10
N LEU A 67 25.29 -10.63 8.07
CA LEU A 67 26.24 -11.22 7.13
C LEU A 67 27.63 -11.33 7.77
N SER A 68 28.28 -12.47 7.55
CA SER A 68 29.69 -12.65 7.86
C SER A 68 30.58 -11.81 6.93
N PRO A 69 31.82 -11.49 7.34
CA PRO A 69 32.76 -10.76 6.49
C PRO A 69 33.03 -11.43 5.13
N HIS A 70 32.93 -12.76 5.06
CA HIS A 70 33.13 -13.53 3.83
C HIS A 70 31.97 -13.33 2.84
N GLU A 71 30.72 -13.46 3.31
CA GLU A 71 29.52 -13.26 2.48
C GLU A 71 29.44 -11.82 1.93
N LEU A 72 29.92 -10.83 2.70
CA LEU A 72 30.05 -9.45 2.23
C LEU A 72 31.06 -9.31 1.09
N TYR A 73 32.17 -10.04 1.15
CA TYR A 73 33.18 -10.04 0.10
C TYR A 73 32.65 -10.68 -1.17
N GLU A 74 32.01 -11.85 -1.06
CA GLU A 74 31.40 -12.54 -2.21
C GLU A 74 30.40 -11.65 -2.92
N ARG A 75 29.45 -11.04 -2.20
CA ARG A 75 28.47 -10.12 -2.77
C ARG A 75 29.11 -8.96 -3.53
N LYS A 76 30.19 -8.37 -3.01
CA LYS A 76 30.90 -7.28 -3.70
C LYS A 76 31.49 -7.74 -5.03
N VAL A 77 32.11 -8.91 -5.06
CA VAL A 77 32.71 -9.47 -6.28
C VAL A 77 31.63 -9.79 -7.30
N THR A 78 30.55 -10.47 -6.89
CA THR A 78 29.44 -10.80 -7.79
C THR A 78 28.81 -9.56 -8.42
N MET A 79 28.59 -8.49 -7.65
CA MET A 79 28.05 -7.24 -8.20
C MET A 79 29.02 -6.57 -9.19
N GLN A 80 30.33 -6.60 -8.93
CA GLN A 80 31.31 -6.06 -9.87
C GLN A 80 31.34 -6.83 -11.19
N GLU A 81 31.23 -8.16 -11.14
CA GLU A 81 31.18 -9.00 -12.33
C GLU A 81 29.87 -8.84 -13.13
N LEU A 82 28.74 -8.67 -12.45
CA LEU A 82 27.43 -8.42 -13.08
C LEU A 82 27.36 -7.09 -13.85
N HIS A 83 28.13 -6.09 -13.40
CA HIS A 83 28.15 -4.74 -13.99
C HIS A 83 29.35 -4.48 -14.91
N ALA A 84 30.17 -5.51 -15.20
CA ALA A 84 31.29 -5.45 -16.14
C ALA A 84 30.86 -5.74 -17.58
#